data_AF-A0A250E5T1-F1
#
_entry.id   AF-A0A250E5T1-F1
#
_cell.length_a   1.000
_cell.length_b   1.000
_cell.length_c   1.000
_cell.angle_alpha   90.00
_cell.angle_beta   90.00
_cell.angle_gamma   90.00
#
_symmetry.space_group_name_H-M   'P 1'
#
loop_
_entity.id
_entity.type
_entity.pdbx_description
1 polymer ?
#
loop_
_entity_poly.entity_id
_entity_poly.type
_entity_poly.pdbx_seq_one_letter_code
_entity_poly.pdbx_strand_id
1 'polypeptide(L)'
;MKNFRNFLNVFLFSGIIAFAVSCNEKRNEEPSVYTEVVETVLELPRKDGKGIEKLNVTFKGTFDEEGNWISKEVSENVLNYFGLDSQLSFENFIENKVAEQQIAQAIVARNANFPEIYAGVAGDHNHAECIDKCNDKYTDENGNKTKGRGACKFNCWVETVKEIIDDLAKIL
;
A
#
# COMPACT_ATOMS: atom_id res chain seq x y z
N MET A 1 65.53 20.09 14.33
CA MET A 1 65.65 19.61 15.73
C MET A 1 64.27 19.07 16.12
N LYS A 2 64.02 17.82 16.49
CA LYS A 2 64.83 16.65 16.84
C LYS A 2 64.13 15.41 16.24
N ASN A 3 64.92 14.54 15.62
CA ASN A 3 64.57 13.14 15.41
C ASN A 3 64.64 12.43 16.77
N PHE A 4 63.76 11.46 17.06
CA PHE A 4 64.13 10.37 17.96
C PHE A 4 63.41 9.08 17.57
N ARG A 5 64.23 8.05 17.38
CA ARG A 5 63.91 6.67 17.00
C ARG A 5 63.49 5.87 18.23
N ASN A 6 62.78 4.77 17.96
CA ASN A 6 62.60 3.53 18.74
C ASN A 6 63.55 3.29 19.91
N PHE A 7 63.03 2.75 21.01
CA PHE A 7 63.29 1.40 21.56
C PHE A 7 62.81 1.31 23.03
N LEU A 8 62.69 0.07 23.54
CA LEU A 8 62.38 -0.39 24.90
C LEU A 8 60.87 -0.52 25.26
N ASN A 9 60.41 -1.49 26.04
CA ASN A 9 60.81 -2.84 26.43
C ASN A 9 59.77 -3.32 27.47
N VAL A 10 59.36 -4.59 27.38
CA VAL A 10 59.09 -5.53 28.50
C VAL A 10 57.79 -5.40 29.35
N PHE A 11 57.34 -6.60 29.80
CA PHE A 11 56.30 -7.01 30.76
C PHE A 11 54.99 -7.44 30.07
N LEU A 12 54.75 -8.72 29.72
CA LEU A 12 54.73 -9.97 30.51
C LEU A 12 53.85 -9.88 31.77
N PHE A 13 52.83 -10.75 31.78
CA PHE A 13 51.94 -11.20 32.85
C PHE A 13 50.52 -10.64 32.96
N SER A 14 49.64 -11.62 33.14
CA SER A 14 48.41 -11.62 33.91
C SER A 14 47.12 -11.48 33.10
N GLY A 15 46.45 -12.62 32.99
CA GLY A 15 45.09 -12.72 32.49
C GLY A 15 44.12 -11.82 33.26
N ILE A 16 43.10 -11.40 32.52
CA ILE A 16 41.89 -10.82 33.07
C ILE A 16 40.72 -11.59 32.44
N ILE A 17 40.26 -12.58 33.20
CA ILE A 17 38.86 -12.84 33.52
C ILE A 17 37.88 -12.65 32.35
N ALA A 18 37.59 -13.77 31.68
CA ALA A 18 36.29 -14.00 31.08
C ALA A 18 35.21 -14.09 32.18
N PHE A 19 33.96 -13.81 31.80
CA PHE A 19 32.70 -13.84 32.59
C PHE A 19 32.29 -12.51 33.24
N ALA A 20 31.44 -11.79 32.51
CA ALA A 20 30.05 -11.48 32.92
C ALA A 20 29.58 -10.18 32.25
N VAL A 21 29.41 -10.19 30.92
CA VAL A 21 28.39 -9.33 30.30
C VAL A 21 27.22 -10.26 30.03
N SER A 22 26.27 -10.27 30.96
CA SER A 22 24.93 -10.75 30.71
C SER A 22 24.34 -9.83 29.63
N CYS A 23 24.52 -10.20 28.36
CA CYS A 23 23.69 -9.70 27.29
C CYS A 23 22.30 -10.30 27.51
N ASN A 24 21.50 -9.65 28.35
CA ASN A 24 20.05 -9.78 28.26
C ASN A 24 19.62 -9.02 27.00
N GLU A 25 19.94 -9.60 25.85
CA GLU A 25 19.44 -9.15 24.57
C GLU A 25 17.96 -9.50 24.56
N LYS A 26 17.15 -8.56 25.05
CA LYS A 26 15.73 -8.54 24.73
C LYS A 26 15.68 -8.49 23.21
N ARG A 27 15.45 -9.63 22.58
CA ARG A 27 15.00 -9.67 21.19
C ARG A 27 13.75 -8.80 21.19
N ASN A 28 13.86 -7.59 20.64
CA ASN A 28 12.68 -6.92 20.12
C ASN A 28 12.17 -7.88 19.05
N GLU A 29 11.11 -8.62 19.37
CA GLU A 29 10.34 -9.31 18.34
C GLU A 29 9.94 -8.22 17.33
N GLU A 30 10.49 -8.29 16.12
CA GLU A 30 10.01 -7.45 15.03
C GLU A 30 8.51 -7.71 14.91
N PRO A 31 7.67 -6.65 14.80
CA PRO A 31 6.24 -6.82 14.68
C PRO A 31 5.98 -7.73 13.47
N SER A 32 5.26 -8.83 13.69
CA SER A 32 4.89 -9.76 12.65
C SER A 32 3.97 -9.07 11.66
N VAL A 33 4.39 -9.06 10.40
CA VAL A 33 3.63 -8.51 9.28
C VAL A 33 3.27 -9.63 8.32
N TYR A 34 2.17 -9.46 7.60
CA TYR A 34 1.83 -10.31 6.46
C TYR A 34 1.61 -9.47 5.21
N THR A 35 1.79 -10.11 4.05
CA THR A 35 1.66 -9.46 2.75
C THR A 35 0.59 -10.16 1.94
N GLU A 36 -0.29 -9.36 1.33
CA GLU A 36 -1.23 -9.81 0.32
C GLU A 36 -0.78 -9.31 -1.04
N VAL A 37 -0.90 -10.16 -2.06
CA VAL A 37 -0.52 -9.84 -3.43
C VAL A 37 -1.69 -10.16 -4.34
N VAL A 38 -2.06 -9.19 -5.18
CA VAL A 38 -3.08 -9.37 -6.23
C VAL A 38 -2.44 -9.09 -7.57
N GLU A 39 -2.41 -10.10 -8.42
CA GLU A 39 -1.92 -9.99 -9.80
C GLU A 39 -3.12 -9.93 -10.75
N THR A 40 -3.07 -8.99 -11.69
CA THR A 40 -4.13 -8.81 -12.69
C THR A 40 -3.54 -8.31 -14.00
N VAL A 41 -4.36 -8.30 -15.06
CA VAL A 41 -4.02 -7.66 -16.33
C VAL A 41 -4.96 -6.48 -16.52
N LEU A 42 -4.40 -5.29 -16.77
CA LEU A 42 -5.16 -4.10 -17.17
C LEU A 42 -5.05 -3.91 -18.67
N GLU A 43 -6.18 -3.61 -19.31
CA GLU A 43 -6.28 -3.36 -20.74
C GLU A 43 -6.49 -1.87 -20.96
N LEU A 44 -5.39 -1.14 -21.19
CA LEU A 44 -5.41 0.33 -21.26
C LEU A 44 -5.14 0.82 -22.68
N PRO A 45 -5.68 1.97 -23.10
CA PRO A 45 -5.30 2.58 -24.37
C PRO A 45 -3.80 2.85 -24.42
N ARG A 46 -3.19 2.59 -25.57
CA ARG A 46 -1.78 2.92 -25.78
C ARG A 46 -1.59 4.44 -25.76
N LYS A 47 -0.48 4.90 -25.19
CA LYS A 47 -0.11 6.32 -25.17
C LYS A 47 0.06 6.96 -26.56
N ASP A 48 0.30 6.15 -27.59
CA ASP A 48 0.34 6.60 -28.99
C ASP A 48 -1.05 6.73 -29.64
N GLY A 49 -2.12 6.47 -28.87
CA GLY A 49 -3.52 6.50 -29.30
C GLY A 49 -3.93 5.34 -30.19
N LYS A 50 -3.07 4.34 -30.42
CA LYS A 50 -3.29 3.29 -31.42
C LYS A 50 -3.51 1.92 -30.80
N GLY A 51 -4.72 1.70 -30.30
CA GLY A 51 -5.18 0.41 -29.80
C GLY A 51 -4.95 0.24 -28.29
N ILE A 52 -4.96 -1.01 -27.85
CA ILE A 52 -4.93 -1.38 -26.42
C ILE A 52 -3.59 -2.04 -26.08
N GLU A 53 -3.02 -1.66 -24.94
CA GLU A 53 -1.86 -2.27 -24.28
C GLU A 53 -2.34 -3.11 -23.09
N LYS A 54 -1.73 -4.28 -22.91
CA LYS A 54 -1.99 -5.13 -21.74
C LYS A 54 -0.86 -4.96 -20.74
N LEU A 55 -1.17 -4.45 -19.56
CA LEU A 55 -0.22 -4.32 -18.45
C LEU A 55 -0.45 -5.44 -17.45
N ASN A 56 0.55 -6.27 -17.20
CA ASN A 56 0.55 -7.18 -16.06
C ASN A 56 0.82 -6.36 -14.80
N VAL A 57 -0.18 -6.23 -13.93
CA VAL A 57 -0.13 -5.38 -12.76
C VAL A 57 -0.09 -6.23 -11.50
N THR A 58 0.80 -5.86 -10.59
CA THR A 58 0.88 -6.46 -9.26
C THR A 58 0.55 -5.38 -8.24
N PHE A 59 -0.49 -5.62 -7.46
CA PHE A 59 -0.79 -4.87 -6.25
C PHE A 59 -0.26 -5.63 -5.04
N LYS A 60 0.35 -4.90 -4.11
CA LYS A 60 0.86 -5.47 -2.87
C LYS A 60 0.40 -4.66 -1.68
N GLY A 61 -0.16 -5.33 -0.69
CA GLY A 61 -0.59 -4.76 0.59
C GLY A 61 0.20 -5.39 1.72
N THR A 62 0.74 -4.58 2.63
CA THR A 62 1.41 -5.05 3.85
C THR A 62 0.57 -4.68 5.06
N PHE A 63 0.38 -5.64 5.97
CA PHE A 63 -0.49 -5.50 7.14
C PHE A 63 0.21 -5.97 8.41
N ASP A 64 -0.17 -5.38 9.55
CA ASP A 64 0.15 -5.95 10.86
C ASP A 64 -0.75 -7.14 11.19
N GLU A 65 -0.48 -7.83 12.30
CA GLU A 65 -1.29 -8.99 12.74
C GLU A 65 -2.79 -8.70 12.94
N GLU A 66 -3.13 -7.45 13.25
CA GLU A 66 -4.51 -6.99 13.45
C GLU A 66 -5.22 -6.67 12.13
N GLY A 67 -4.49 -6.72 11.00
CA GLY A 67 -4.98 -6.36 9.68
C GLY A 67 -5.08 -4.85 9.47
N ASN A 68 -4.37 -4.04 10.25
CA ASN A 68 -4.15 -2.63 9.94
C ASN A 68 -3.13 -2.50 8.82
N TRP A 69 -3.29 -1.46 8.01
CA TRP A 69 -2.48 -1.23 6.83
C TRP A 69 -1.15 -0.63 7.22
N ILE A 70 -0.07 -1.19 6.69
CA ILE A 70 1.29 -0.66 6.81
C ILE A 70 1.71 -0.01 5.48
N SER A 71 1.48 -0.67 4.35
CA SER A 71 1.80 -0.12 3.03
C SER A 71 0.90 -0.66 1.91
N LYS A 72 0.83 0.12 0.84
CA LYS A 72 0.19 -0.19 -0.44
C LYS A 72 1.18 0.10 -1.56
N GLU A 73 1.33 -0.84 -2.48
CA GLU A 73 2.22 -0.70 -3.62
C GLU A 73 1.54 -1.21 -4.89
N VAL A 74 1.86 -0.57 -6.02
CA VAL A 74 1.53 -1.03 -7.37
C VAL A 74 2.82 -1.24 -8.17
N SER A 75 2.81 -2.18 -9.10
CA SER A 75 3.96 -2.43 -9.97
C SER A 75 4.38 -1.19 -10.78
N GLU A 76 5.69 -1.06 -11.00
CA GLU A 76 6.33 0.13 -11.61
C GLU A 76 5.79 0.47 -13.01
N ASN A 77 5.34 -0.54 -13.77
CA ASN A 77 4.74 -0.31 -15.07
C ASN A 77 3.45 0.55 -15.02
N VAL A 78 2.67 0.48 -13.94
CA VAL A 78 1.51 1.37 -13.73
C VAL A 78 1.98 2.80 -13.47
N LEU A 79 3.00 2.97 -12.61
CA LEU A 79 3.60 4.28 -12.36
C LEU A 79 4.09 4.91 -13.67
N ASN A 80 4.83 4.13 -14.47
CA ASN A 80 5.34 4.54 -15.77
C ASN A 80 4.21 4.87 -16.76
N TYR A 81 3.11 4.11 -16.73
CA TYR A 81 1.93 4.40 -17.55
C TYR A 81 1.32 5.76 -17.20
N PHE A 82 1.18 6.10 -15.92
CA PHE A 82 0.65 7.42 -15.52
C PHE A 82 1.70 8.53 -15.41
N GLY A 83 2.99 8.23 -15.65
CA GLY A 83 4.07 9.21 -15.53
C GLY A 83 4.33 9.65 -14.09
N LEU A 84 4.10 8.75 -13.13
CA LEU A 84 4.28 8.97 -11.70
C LEU A 84 5.67 8.48 -11.27
N ASP A 85 6.30 9.22 -10.37
CA ASP A 85 7.69 9.00 -9.94
C ASP A 85 7.83 8.11 -8.70
N SER A 86 6.74 7.84 -7.99
CA SER A 86 6.77 7.11 -6.72
C SER A 86 5.42 6.49 -6.35
N GLN A 87 5.46 5.53 -5.41
CA GLN A 87 4.26 4.94 -4.80
C GLN A 87 3.42 5.99 -4.07
N LEU A 88 4.08 6.96 -3.41
CA LEU A 88 3.39 8.06 -2.72
C LEU A 88 2.64 8.96 -3.72
N SER A 89 3.26 9.27 -4.87
CA SER A 89 2.58 10.02 -5.94
C SER A 89 1.37 9.27 -6.48
N PHE A 90 1.46 7.94 -6.59
CA PHE A 90 0.33 7.10 -6.97
C PHE A 90 -0.78 7.06 -5.92
N GLU A 91 -0.44 6.90 -4.64
CA GLU A 91 -1.42 6.91 -3.55
C GLU A 91 -2.17 8.24 -3.51
N ASN A 92 -1.45 9.36 -3.53
CA ASN A 92 -2.07 10.69 -3.60
C ASN A 92 -2.95 10.86 -4.86
N PHE A 93 -2.51 10.33 -5.99
CA PHE A 93 -3.26 10.38 -7.23
C PHE A 93 -4.59 9.63 -7.12
N ILE A 94 -4.57 8.40 -6.60
CA ILE A 94 -5.77 7.59 -6.36
C ILE A 94 -6.68 8.25 -5.33
N GLU A 95 -6.16 8.71 -4.19
CA GLU A 95 -6.98 9.33 -3.13
C GLU A 95 -7.69 10.59 -3.61
N ASN A 96 -7.01 11.44 -4.38
CA ASN A 96 -7.66 12.59 -5.00
C ASN A 96 -8.80 12.19 -5.94
N LYS A 97 -8.62 11.11 -6.72
CA LYS A 97 -9.66 10.60 -7.63
C LYS A 97 -10.85 10.00 -6.89
N VAL A 98 -10.59 9.23 -5.82
CA VAL A 98 -11.65 8.74 -4.93
C VAL A 98 -12.43 9.91 -4.33
N ALA A 99 -11.75 10.95 -3.84
CA ALA A 99 -12.40 12.13 -3.28
C ALA A 99 -13.24 12.88 -4.33
N GLU A 100 -12.73 13.06 -5.55
CA GLU A 100 -13.48 13.64 -6.67
C GLU A 100 -14.76 12.84 -6.98
N GLN A 101 -14.67 11.51 -7.06
CA GLN A 101 -15.82 10.63 -7.27
C GLN A 101 -16.84 10.74 -6.13
N GLN A 102 -16.40 10.76 -4.87
CA GLN A 102 -17.29 10.91 -3.71
C GLN A 102 -18.01 12.28 -3.69
N ILE A 103 -17.30 13.36 -4.03
CA ILE A 103 -17.91 14.69 -4.15
C ILE A 103 -18.96 14.69 -5.26
N ALA A 104 -18.64 14.10 -6.42
CA ALA A 104 -19.58 13.97 -7.52
C ALA A 104 -20.83 13.20 -7.09
N GLN A 105 -20.68 12.02 -6.47
CA GLN A 105 -21.79 11.23 -5.93
C GLN A 105 -22.64 12.00 -4.92
N ALA A 106 -22.01 12.77 -4.01
CA ALA A 106 -22.74 13.58 -3.04
C ALA A 106 -23.57 14.70 -3.71
N ILE A 107 -23.07 15.29 -4.79
CA ILE A 107 -23.81 16.28 -5.60
C ILE A 107 -25.04 15.62 -6.26
N VAL A 108 -24.88 14.41 -6.80
CA VAL A 108 -25.99 13.64 -7.40
C VAL A 108 -27.06 13.32 -6.38
N ALA A 109 -26.68 12.81 -5.22
CA ALA A 109 -27.60 12.44 -4.15
C ALA A 109 -28.40 13.65 -3.64
N ARG A 110 -27.80 14.85 -3.64
CA ARG A 110 -28.50 16.10 -3.28
C ARG A 110 -29.45 16.59 -4.37
N ASN A 111 -29.19 16.26 -5.64
CA ASN A 111 -30.01 16.65 -6.79
C ASN A 111 -30.74 15.43 -7.38
N ALA A 112 -31.67 14.86 -6.60
CA ALA A 112 -32.45 13.67 -6.95
C ALA A 112 -33.29 13.74 -8.25
N ASN A 113 -33.24 14.86 -8.98
CA ASN A 113 -33.97 15.08 -10.23
C ASN A 113 -33.16 14.76 -11.50
N PHE A 114 -31.87 14.38 -11.41
CA PHE A 114 -31.05 14.02 -12.59
C PHE A 114 -30.18 12.76 -12.37
N PRO A 115 -30.79 11.57 -12.18
CA PRO A 115 -30.05 10.32 -11.98
C PRO A 115 -29.25 9.88 -13.21
N GLU A 116 -29.68 10.20 -14.43
CA GLU A 116 -29.04 9.73 -15.68
C GLU A 116 -27.73 10.43 -16.04
N ILE A 117 -27.51 11.68 -15.60
CA ILE A 117 -26.32 12.46 -16.01
C ILE A 117 -25.05 12.01 -15.27
N TYR A 118 -25.20 11.30 -14.15
CA TYR A 118 -24.08 11.01 -13.26
C TYR A 118 -23.91 9.54 -12.89
N ALA A 119 -24.70 8.64 -13.48
CA ALA A 119 -24.58 7.20 -13.32
C ALA A 119 -23.20 6.65 -13.77
N GLY A 120 -22.43 7.40 -14.57
CA GLY A 120 -21.09 7.02 -15.01
C GLY A 120 -19.93 7.54 -14.16
N VAL A 121 -20.18 8.21 -13.03
CA VAL A 121 -19.12 8.76 -12.15
C VAL A 121 -18.92 7.92 -10.89
N ALA A 122 -19.91 7.12 -10.53
CA ALA A 122 -19.75 6.03 -9.57
C ALA A 122 -19.36 4.80 -10.39
N GLY A 123 -18.13 4.32 -10.25
CA GLY A 123 -17.77 3.00 -10.79
C GLY A 123 -18.74 1.92 -10.29
N ASP A 124 -18.76 0.77 -10.97
CA ASP A 124 -19.64 -0.35 -10.60
C ASP A 124 -19.34 -0.86 -9.17
N HIS A 125 -18.16 -0.56 -8.63
CA HIS A 125 -17.74 -0.86 -7.27
C HIS A 125 -17.96 0.31 -6.30
N ASN A 126 -18.95 0.17 -5.43
CA ASN A 126 -19.10 1.03 -4.27
C ASN A 126 -18.04 0.68 -3.20
N HIS A 127 -16.92 1.40 -3.20
CA HIS A 127 -15.81 1.21 -2.26
C HIS A 127 -16.26 1.19 -0.80
N ALA A 128 -17.13 2.14 -0.40
CA ALA A 128 -17.62 2.23 0.98
C ALA A 128 -18.41 0.99 1.38
N GLU A 129 -19.31 0.52 0.50
CA GLU A 129 -20.08 -0.71 0.74
C GLU A 129 -19.16 -1.95 0.82
N CYS A 130 -18.12 -2.03 -0.01
CA CYS A 130 -17.14 -3.12 0.08
C CYS A 130 -16.42 -3.12 1.43
N ILE A 131 -15.97 -1.94 1.89
CA ILE A 131 -15.32 -1.78 3.20
C ILE A 131 -16.27 -2.16 4.34
N ASP A 132 -17.54 -1.78 4.26
CA ASP A 132 -18.55 -2.12 5.26
C ASP A 132 -18.79 -3.63 5.32
N LYS A 133 -18.93 -4.30 4.17
CA LYS A 133 -19.02 -5.77 4.12
C LYS A 133 -17.79 -6.44 4.72
N CYS A 134 -16.59 -5.89 4.52
CA CYS A 134 -15.39 -6.39 5.18
C CYS A 134 -15.40 -6.16 6.69
N ASN A 135 -15.96 -5.03 7.15
CA ASN A 135 -16.12 -4.77 8.57
C ASN A 135 -17.10 -5.76 9.19
N ASP A 136 -18.27 -5.95 8.59
CA ASP A 136 -19.32 -6.84 9.09
C ASP A 136 -18.86 -8.30 9.12
N LYS A 137 -18.20 -8.76 8.06
CA LYS A 137 -17.74 -10.15 7.94
C LYS A 137 -16.58 -10.48 8.89
N TYR A 138 -15.70 -9.51 9.17
CA TYR A 138 -14.46 -9.73 9.93
C TYR A 138 -14.44 -8.94 11.24
N THR A 139 -15.60 -8.83 11.89
CA THR A 139 -15.75 -8.32 13.25
C THR A 139 -16.54 -9.35 14.06
N ASP A 140 -16.07 -9.68 15.27
CA ASP A 140 -16.76 -10.61 16.15
C ASP A 140 -17.95 -9.95 16.88
N GLU A 141 -18.71 -10.74 17.64
CA GLU A 141 -19.87 -10.27 18.42
C GLU A 141 -19.50 -9.22 19.49
N ASN A 142 -18.22 -9.11 19.87
CA ASN A 142 -17.71 -8.15 20.84
C ASN A 142 -17.16 -6.88 20.16
N GLY A 143 -17.21 -6.79 18.83
CA GLY A 143 -16.66 -5.66 18.08
C GLY A 143 -15.16 -5.75 17.78
N ASN A 144 -14.50 -6.88 18.08
CA ASN A 144 -13.07 -7.05 17.81
C ASN A 144 -12.83 -7.43 16.35
N LYS A 145 -11.73 -6.92 15.79
CA LYS A 145 -11.25 -7.30 14.45
C LYS A 145 -10.88 -8.78 14.43
N THR A 146 -11.33 -9.50 13.41
CA THR A 146 -10.92 -10.88 13.19
C THR A 146 -9.96 -11.00 12.00
N LYS A 147 -9.20 -12.10 11.98
CA LYS A 147 -8.22 -12.38 10.93
C LYS A 147 -8.88 -12.35 9.54
N GLY A 148 -8.23 -11.68 8.59
CA GLY A 148 -8.70 -11.55 7.20
C GLY A 148 -9.37 -10.21 6.86
N ARG A 149 -9.63 -9.34 7.87
CA ARG A 149 -10.17 -7.99 7.63
C ARG A 149 -9.26 -7.14 6.74
N GLY A 150 -7.95 -7.15 7.01
CA GLY A 150 -6.94 -6.42 6.22
C GLY A 150 -6.96 -6.84 4.76
N ALA A 151 -6.81 -8.13 4.50
CA ALA A 151 -6.89 -8.72 3.15
C ALA A 151 -8.22 -8.42 2.42
N CYS A 152 -9.36 -8.46 3.14
CA CYS A 152 -10.65 -8.09 2.56
C CYS A 152 -10.66 -6.64 2.09
N LYS A 153 -10.25 -5.71 2.97
CA LYS A 153 -10.18 -4.29 2.63
C LYS A 153 -9.17 -4.02 1.52
N PHE A 154 -8.08 -4.79 1.46
CA PHE A 154 -7.09 -4.71 0.40
C PHE A 154 -7.72 -4.99 -0.96
N ASN A 155 -8.50 -6.07 -1.07
CA ASN A 155 -9.21 -6.38 -2.31
C ASN A 155 -10.20 -5.27 -2.70
N CYS A 156 -10.92 -4.66 -1.75
CA CYS A 156 -11.78 -3.50 -2.06
C CYS A 156 -10.98 -2.34 -2.67
N TRP A 157 -9.83 -2.02 -2.08
CA TRP A 157 -8.94 -0.98 -2.61
C TRP A 157 -8.41 -1.34 -4.00
N VAL A 158 -7.97 -2.58 -4.23
CA VAL A 158 -7.50 -3.02 -5.55
C VAL A 158 -8.58 -2.85 -6.60
N GLU A 159 -9.82 -3.27 -6.33
CA GLU A 159 -10.93 -3.10 -7.27
C GLU A 159 -11.23 -1.62 -7.55
N THR A 160 -11.23 -0.77 -6.54
CA THR A 160 -11.40 0.69 -6.72
C THR A 160 -10.29 1.30 -7.56
N VAL A 161 -9.04 0.89 -7.34
CA VAL A 161 -7.90 1.36 -8.12
C VAL A 161 -8.02 0.94 -9.58
N LYS A 162 -8.44 -0.30 -9.85
CA LYS A 162 -8.67 -0.79 -11.22
C LYS A 162 -9.71 0.06 -11.95
N GLU A 163 -10.83 0.37 -11.31
CA GLU A 163 -11.87 1.21 -11.89
C GLU A 163 -11.38 2.63 -12.18
N ILE A 164 -10.67 3.25 -11.23
CA ILE A 164 -10.08 4.58 -11.43
C ILE A 164 -9.11 4.57 -12.60
N ILE A 165 -8.25 3.55 -12.68
CA ILE A 165 -7.30 3.40 -13.79
C ILE A 165 -8.04 3.26 -15.12
N ASP A 166 -9.07 2.41 -15.19
CA ASP A 166 -9.85 2.20 -16.41
C ASP A 166 -10.60 3.46 -16.86
N ASP A 167 -11.17 4.22 -15.92
CA ASP A 167 -11.88 5.46 -16.22
C ASP A 167 -10.93 6.56 -16.71
N LEU A 168 -9.75 6.67 -16.10
CA LEU A 168 -8.72 7.60 -16.56
C LEU A 168 -8.17 7.23 -17.93
N ALA A 169 -7.99 5.93 -18.19
CA ALA A 169 -7.58 5.44 -19.49
C ALA A 169 -8.54 5.86 -20.60
N LYS A 170 -9.84 5.96 -20.33
CA LYS A 170 -10.85 6.43 -21.32
C LYS A 170 -10.76 7.92 -21.64
N ILE A 171 -10.10 8.72 -20.80
CA ILE A 171 -9.98 10.19 -20.95
C ILE A 171 -8.68 10.56 -21.70
N LEU A 172 -7.67 9.69 -21.68
CA LEU A 172 -6.37 9.87 -22.34
C LEU A 172 -6.43 9.54 -23.84
#